data_AF-A0A6G1I625-F1
#
_entry.id   AF-A0A6G1I625-F1
#
_cell.length_a   1.000
_cell.length_b   1.000
_cell.length_c   1.000
_cell.angle_alpha   90.00
_cell.angle_beta   90.00
_cell.angle_gamma   90.00
#
_symmetry.space_group_name_H-M   'P 1'
#
loop_
_entity.id
_entity.type
_entity.pdbx_description
1 polymer ?
#
loop_
_entity_poly.entity_id
_entity_poly.type
_entity_poly.pdbx_seq_one_letter_code
_entity_poly.pdbx_strand_id
1 'polypeptide(L)'
;RTQAESLQCIQEALNAHATRGDSILLGDFNTHHRRWGGTHTAPSRHARDLLQVIDTAQLVLASPIGIPTWRRGASATTLDLTLMT
;
A
#
# COMPACT_ATOMS: atom_id res chain seq x y z
N ARG A 1 -3.27 -9.54 -14.73
CA ARG A 1 -4.12 -8.58 -13.99
C ARG A 1 -3.37 -7.25 -13.93
N THR A 2 -3.99 -6.14 -14.31
CA THR A 2 -3.36 -4.82 -14.24
C THR A 2 -3.34 -4.31 -12.80
N GLN A 3 -2.55 -3.26 -12.53
CA GLN A 3 -2.55 -2.62 -11.21
C GLN A 3 -3.92 -2.00 -10.88
N ALA A 4 -4.61 -1.45 -11.86
CA ALA A 4 -5.96 -0.89 -11.70
C ALA A 4 -6.98 -1.97 -11.31
N GLU A 5 -6.98 -3.12 -12.00
CA GLU A 5 -7.84 -4.27 -11.66
C GLU A 5 -7.57 -4.77 -10.24
N SER A 6 -6.32 -4.74 -9.79
CA SER A 6 -5.96 -5.19 -8.44
C SER A 6 -6.47 -4.23 -7.36
N LEU A 7 -6.36 -2.92 -7.58
CA LEU A 7 -6.91 -1.91 -6.67
C LEU A 7 -8.43 -1.97 -6.58
N GLN A 8 -9.12 -2.22 -7.71
CA GLN A 8 -10.56 -2.43 -7.70
C GLN A 8 -10.96 -3.63 -6.83
N CYS A 9 -10.29 -4.77 -6.98
CA CYS A 9 -10.54 -5.94 -6.13
C CYS A 9 -10.31 -5.65 -4.64
N ILE A 10 -9.28 -4.84 -4.30
CA ILE A 10 -9.03 -4.44 -2.91
C ILE A 10 -10.19 -3.60 -2.38
N GLN A 11 -10.67 -2.63 -3.15
CA GLN A 11 -11.79 -1.78 -2.73
C GLN A 11 -13.07 -2.59 -2.53
N GLU A 12 -13.38 -3.52 -3.44
CA GLU A 12 -14.52 -4.42 -3.33
C GLU A 12 -14.43 -5.30 -2.08
N ALA A 13 -13.25 -5.85 -1.79
CA ALA A 13 -13.02 -6.65 -0.59
C ALA A 13 -13.18 -5.82 0.70
N LEU A 14 -12.56 -4.64 0.77
CA LEU A 14 -12.68 -3.75 1.93
C LEU A 14 -14.15 -3.36 2.18
N ASN A 15 -14.90 -3.03 1.13
CA ASN A 15 -16.32 -2.71 1.25
C ASN A 15 -17.15 -3.91 1.74
N ALA A 16 -16.87 -5.12 1.26
CA ALA A 16 -17.55 -6.35 1.68
C ALA A 16 -17.29 -6.71 3.16
N HIS A 17 -16.16 -6.26 3.71
CA HIS A 17 -15.72 -6.56 5.07
C HIS A 17 -15.85 -5.39 6.06
N ALA A 18 -16.26 -4.19 5.61
CA ALA A 18 -16.29 -2.97 6.41
C ALA A 18 -17.09 -3.07 7.73
N THR A 19 -18.06 -3.97 7.82
CA THR A 19 -18.90 -4.16 9.03
C THR A 19 -18.52 -5.39 9.86
N ARG A 20 -17.47 -6.11 9.47
CA ARG A 20 -17.09 -7.42 10.05
C ARG A 20 -15.93 -7.36 11.05
N GLY A 21 -15.49 -6.15 11.42
CA GLY A 21 -14.37 -5.92 12.34
C GLY A 21 -13.09 -5.49 11.62
N ASP A 22 -11.95 -5.63 12.31
CA ASP A 22 -10.66 -5.15 11.81
C ASP A 22 -10.16 -6.00 10.63
N SER A 23 -9.63 -5.32 9.62
CA SER A 23 -9.08 -5.93 8.41
C SER A 23 -7.59 -5.65 8.29
N ILE A 24 -6.82 -6.66 7.84
CA ILE A 24 -5.41 -6.50 7.48
C ILE A 24 -5.27 -6.67 5.97
N LEU A 25 -4.68 -5.68 5.32
CA LEU A 25 -4.27 -5.73 3.92
C LEU A 25 -2.74 -5.85 3.86
N LEU A 26 -2.25 -6.94 3.26
CA LEU A 26 -0.82 -7.27 3.17
C LEU A 26 -0.48 -7.73 1.75
N GLY A 27 0.62 -7.21 1.20
CA GLY A 27 1.15 -7.69 -0.08
C GLY A 27 2.25 -6.82 -0.67
N ASP A 28 2.74 -7.23 -1.83
CA ASP A 28 3.62 -6.43 -2.69
C ASP A 28 2.76 -5.45 -3.52
N PHE A 29 2.89 -4.16 -3.21
CA PHE A 29 2.18 -3.10 -3.92
C PHE A 29 2.97 -2.56 -5.12
N ASN A 30 4.26 -2.89 -5.20
CA ASN A 30 5.18 -2.52 -6.26
C ASN A 30 5.11 -1.02 -6.64
N THR A 31 4.90 -0.17 -5.63
CA THR A 31 4.62 1.25 -5.78
C THR A 31 5.44 2.05 -4.77
N HIS A 32 6.01 3.15 -5.22
CA HIS A 32 6.81 4.04 -4.39
C HIS A 32 5.96 5.23 -3.93
N HIS A 33 6.04 5.60 -2.66
CA HIS A 33 5.48 6.85 -2.15
C HIS A 33 6.08 7.21 -0.78
N ARG A 34 6.14 8.51 -0.47
CA ARG A 34 6.71 9.01 0.78
C ARG A 34 6.03 8.53 2.07
N ARG A 35 4.75 8.15 2.01
CA ARG A 35 4.01 7.66 3.19
C ARG A 35 4.50 6.30 3.72
N TRP A 36 5.17 5.51 2.89
CA TRP A 36 5.74 4.23 3.30
C TRP A 36 7.23 4.10 2.98
N GLY A 37 7.73 4.72 1.92
CA GLY A 37 9.16 4.73 1.59
C GLY A 37 9.98 5.80 2.32
N GLY A 38 9.33 6.74 3.00
CA GLY A 38 9.98 7.86 3.68
C GLY A 38 10.10 9.13 2.83
N THR A 39 10.53 10.22 3.47
CA THR A 39 10.47 11.60 2.92
C THR A 39 11.15 11.78 1.56
N HIS A 40 12.20 11.02 1.26
CA HIS A 40 12.97 11.13 0.02
C HIS A 40 12.48 10.21 -1.11
N THR A 41 11.40 9.44 -0.90
CA THR A 41 10.85 8.56 -1.92
C THR A 41 10.00 9.32 -2.93
N ALA A 42 10.44 9.33 -4.18
CA ALA A 42 9.65 9.84 -5.30
C ALA A 42 8.42 8.95 -5.55
N PRO A 43 7.23 9.54 -5.75
CA PRO A 43 6.01 8.76 -5.96
C PRO A 43 5.99 8.10 -7.35
N SER A 44 5.53 6.85 -7.40
CA SER A 44 5.20 6.17 -8.66
C SER A 44 3.88 6.66 -9.24
N ARG A 45 3.65 6.45 -10.55
CA ARG A 45 2.42 6.89 -11.24
C ARG A 45 1.12 6.44 -10.55
N HIS A 46 1.12 5.21 -10.03
CA HIS A 46 -0.04 4.54 -9.42
C HIS A 46 -0.13 4.75 -7.91
N ALA A 47 0.80 5.51 -7.31
CA ALA A 47 0.78 5.78 -5.87
C ALA A 47 -0.47 6.54 -5.44
N ARG A 48 -0.98 7.43 -6.29
CA ARG A 48 -2.18 8.22 -5.99
C ARG A 48 -3.42 7.35 -5.79
N ASP A 49 -3.60 6.36 -6.65
CA ASP A 49 -4.80 5.51 -6.61
C ASP A 49 -4.78 4.61 -5.36
N LEU A 50 -3.61 4.06 -5.01
CA LEU A 50 -3.44 3.31 -3.76
C LEU A 50 -3.66 4.20 -2.52
N LEU A 51 -3.17 5.43 -2.53
CA LEU A 51 -3.41 6.39 -1.44
C LEU A 51 -4.89 6.68 -1.25
N GLN A 52 -5.62 6.85 -2.35
CA GLN A 52 -7.05 7.08 -2.28
C GLN A 52 -7.78 5.89 -1.64
N VAL A 53 -7.41 4.66 -1.96
CA VAL A 53 -7.96 3.45 -1.30
C VAL A 53 -7.63 3.46 0.20
N ILE A 54 -6.36 3.71 0.55
CA ILE A 54 -5.90 3.78 1.95
C ILE A 54 -6.70 4.82 2.74
N ASP A 55 -6.85 6.03 2.19
CA ASP A 55 -7.51 7.13 2.89
C ASP A 55 -9.03 6.92 2.97
N THR A 56 -9.65 6.39 1.90
CA THR A 56 -11.10 6.13 1.86
C THR A 56 -11.49 5.02 2.83
N ALA A 57 -10.69 3.96 2.92
CA ALA A 57 -10.92 2.85 3.84
C ALA A 57 -10.30 3.09 5.23
N GLN A 58 -9.78 4.29 5.49
CA GLN A 58 -9.14 4.69 6.76
C GLN A 58 -8.03 3.74 7.23
N LEU A 59 -7.31 3.12 6.30
CA LEU A 59 -6.23 2.19 6.61
C LEU A 59 -5.02 2.93 7.19
N VAL A 60 -4.46 2.39 8.27
CA VAL A 60 -3.21 2.83 8.86
C VAL A 60 -2.07 1.90 8.46
N LEU A 61 -0.89 2.47 8.21
CA LEU A 61 0.30 1.70 7.89
C LEU A 61 0.86 1.07 9.17
N ALA A 62 0.88 -0.26 9.22
CA ALA A 62 1.47 -1.02 10.32
C ALA A 62 2.95 -1.34 10.07
N SER A 63 3.38 -1.43 8.81
CA SER A 63 4.79 -1.63 8.46
C SER A 63 5.63 -0.36 8.73
N PRO A 64 6.89 -0.48 9.18
CA PRO A 64 7.75 0.68 9.41
C PRO A 64 7.99 1.52 8.14
N ILE A 65 7.92 2.84 8.28
CA ILE A 65 8.18 3.78 7.18
C ILE A 65 9.67 3.81 6.85
N GLY A 66 10.00 3.70 5.57
CA GLY A 66 11.35 3.84 5.02
C GLY A 66 12.27 2.65 5.24
N ILE A 67 11.76 1.57 5.85
CA ILE A 67 12.51 0.33 5.99
C ILE A 67 12.37 -0.47 4.69
N PRO A 68 13.48 -0.77 3.98
CA PRO A 68 13.40 -1.50 2.73
C PRO A 68 12.90 -2.92 2.92
N THR A 69 11.91 -3.32 2.13
CA THR A 69 11.40 -4.69 2.04
C THR A 69 11.96 -5.42 0.82
N TRP A 70 12.47 -4.66 -0.15
CA TRP A 70 13.11 -5.17 -1.36
C TRP A 70 14.51 -4.58 -1.54
N ARG A 71 15.47 -5.39 -2.00
CA ARG A 71 16.86 -4.99 -2.26
C ARG A 71 17.39 -5.65 -3.52
N ARG A 72 18.11 -4.88 -4.35
CA ARG A 72 18.87 -5.38 -5.50
C ARG A 72 20.08 -4.49 -5.78
N GLY A 73 21.27 -5.04 -5.59
CA GLY A 73 22.52 -4.27 -5.70
C GLY A 73 22.51 -3.09 -4.73
N ALA A 74 22.77 -1.89 -5.24
CA ALA A 74 22.72 -0.65 -4.44
C ALA A 74 21.30 -0.10 -4.22
N SER A 75 20.27 -0.69 -4.83
CA SER A 75 18.88 -0.25 -4.69
C SER A 75 18.20 -0.94 -3.50
N ALA A 76 17.48 -0.16 -2.70
CA ALA A 76 16.70 -0.63 -1.57
C ALA A 76 15.40 0.18 -1.48
N THR A 77 14.25 -0.48 -1.47
CA THR A 77 12.93 0.15 -1.54
C THR A 77 11.92 -0.52 -0.61
N THR A 78 10.91 0.23 -0.18
CA THR A 78 9.76 -0.26 0.59
C THR A 78 8.59 -0.48 -0.36
N LEU A 79 8.29 -1.74 -0.68
CA LEU A 79 7.26 -2.12 -1.67
C LEU A 79 6.19 -3.04 -1.07
N ASP A 80 6.57 -3.83 -0.08
CA ASP A 80 5.66 -4.68 0.69
C ASP A 80 5.09 -3.87 1.84
N LEU A 81 3.77 -3.76 1.91
CA LEU A 81 3.09 -2.95 2.91
C LEU A 81 2.17 -3.82 3.76
N THR A 82 2.09 -3.48 5.04
CA THR A 82 1.04 -3.99 5.94
C THR A 82 0.17 -2.80 6.34
N LEU A 83 -1.11 -2.90 6.05
CA LEU A 83 -2.13 -1.89 6.32
C LEU A 83 -3.24 -2.53 7.17
N MET A 84 -3.81 -1.77 8.11
CA MET A 84 -4.91 -2.24 8.95
C MET A 84 -5.96 -1.15 9.13
N THR A 85 -7.22 -1.52 9.35
CA THR A 85 -8.28 -0.59 9.79
C THR A 85 -8.17 -0.30 11.29
#